data_AF-A0A356BWP0-F1
#
_entry.id   AF-A0A356BWP0-F1
#
_cell.length_a   1.000
_cell.length_b   1.000
_cell.length_c   1.000
_cell.angle_alpha   90.00
_cell.angle_beta   90.00
_cell.angle_gamma   90.00
#
_symmetry.space_group_name_H-M   'P 1'
#
loop_
_entity.id
_entity.type
_entity.pdbx_description
1 polymer ?
#
loop_
_entity_poly.entity_id
_entity_poly.type
_entity_poly.pdbx_seq_one_letter_code
_entity_poly.pdbx_strand_id
1 'polypeptide(L)'
;MSQKTAKQTNVLGGLQLNKVNWEKLYIHLLLITIVLIIGFPLIYAFAISTQSLQEVVGRPTLRISNNLLGNYREAWVRSDLGRLLFNSIFVALTSTIGKITMAILSAFAIVFFNFRFKSLAFWTIFITLMLPVPVRIVSTYQVISDLGWLNSYVGLTVPLMASATGTFF
;
A
#
# COMPACT_ATOMS: atom_id res chain seq x y z
N MET A 1 28.17 75.34 -5.74
CA MET A 1 28.65 75.20 -4.36
C MET A 1 27.67 74.28 -3.63
N SER A 2 28.15 73.20 -2.99
CA SER A 2 27.38 72.21 -2.18
C SER A 2 26.39 71.29 -2.94
N GLN A 3 26.39 69.95 -2.88
CA GLN A 3 27.18 68.95 -2.14
C GLN A 3 27.24 67.65 -2.98
N LYS A 4 28.47 67.17 -3.22
CA LYS A 4 28.76 65.75 -3.46
C LYS A 4 28.94 65.11 -2.09
N THR A 5 28.07 64.21 -1.64
CA THR A 5 28.41 63.32 -0.51
C THR A 5 27.55 62.05 -0.52
N ALA A 6 28.21 60.92 -0.27
CA ALA A 6 27.64 59.62 0.11
C ALA A 6 27.11 58.68 -1.00
N LYS A 7 27.98 58.35 -1.96
CA LYS A 7 27.98 57.02 -2.62
C LYS A 7 29.04 56.17 -1.94
N GLN A 8 28.66 55.41 -0.90
CA GLN A 8 29.32 54.19 -0.39
C GLN A 8 28.94 53.99 1.08
N THR A 9 28.05 53.05 1.37
CA THR A 9 28.11 52.14 2.53
C THR A 9 26.82 51.33 2.57
N ASN A 10 26.88 50.10 2.05
CA ASN A 10 26.31 48.92 2.73
C ASN A 10 26.67 47.69 1.90
N VAL A 11 27.97 47.39 1.95
CA VAL A 11 28.53 46.07 1.70
C VAL A 11 28.40 45.30 3.01
N LEU A 12 27.21 44.83 3.36
CA LEU A 12 27.02 43.88 4.47
C LEU A 12 25.86 42.94 4.15
N GLY A 13 26.23 41.70 3.82
CA GLY A 13 25.46 40.51 4.19
C GLY A 13 24.08 40.39 3.58
N GLY A 14 24.01 40.14 2.27
CA GLY A 14 22.83 39.60 1.62
C GLY A 14 22.51 38.18 2.09
N LEU A 15 22.10 38.01 3.34
CA LEU A 15 21.18 36.92 3.70
C LEU A 15 19.82 37.34 3.16
N GLN A 16 19.56 37.05 1.88
CA GLN A 16 18.20 37.08 1.36
C GLN A 16 17.41 36.06 2.17
N LEU A 17 16.77 36.52 3.24
CA LEU A 17 15.81 35.73 4.00
C LEU A 17 14.75 35.31 2.98
N ASN A 18 14.79 34.03 2.62
CA ASN A 18 13.84 33.41 1.71
C ASN A 18 12.45 33.74 2.24
N LYS A 19 11.69 34.57 1.51
CA LYS A 19 10.35 34.97 1.95
C LYS A 19 9.55 33.69 2.13
N VAL A 20 9.12 33.41 3.37
CA VAL A 20 8.33 32.22 3.68
C VAL A 20 7.12 32.23 2.76
N ASN A 21 7.04 31.23 1.90
CA ASN A 21 5.90 31.07 1.03
C ASN A 21 4.75 30.51 1.88
N TRP A 22 3.87 31.39 2.33
CA TRP A 22 2.75 31.08 3.22
C TRP A 22 1.79 30.03 2.64
N GLU A 23 1.66 29.94 1.31
CA GLU A 23 0.89 28.90 0.64
C GLU A 23 1.54 27.52 0.86
N LYS A 24 2.86 27.44 0.70
CA LYS A 24 3.60 26.20 0.97
C LYS A 24 3.49 25.81 2.44
N LEU A 25 3.61 26.76 3.36
CA LEU A 25 3.48 26.48 4.80
C LEU A 25 2.10 25.90 5.13
N TYR A 26 1.04 26.50 4.58
CA TYR A 26 -0.34 26.00 4.75
C TYR A 26 -0.49 24.57 4.21
N ILE A 27 0.00 24.30 3.00
CA ILE A 27 -0.05 22.95 2.39
C ILE A 27 0.69 21.94 3.28
N HIS A 28 1.87 22.27 3.80
CA HIS A 28 2.62 21.35 4.66
C HIS A 28 1.89 21.09 5.99
N LEU A 29 1.32 22.11 6.62
CA LEU A 29 0.53 21.94 7.85
C LEU A 29 -0.71 21.07 7.61
N LEU A 30 -1.41 21.28 6.50
CA LEU A 30 -2.55 20.46 6.09
C LEU A 30 -2.14 19.00 5.88
N LEU A 31 -1.07 18.75 5.12
CA LEU A 31 -0.56 17.40 4.86
C LEU A 31 -0.12 16.70 6.15
N ILE A 32 0.60 17.39 7.03
CA ILE A 32 1.01 16.84 8.34
C ILE A 32 -0.23 16.46 9.15
N THR A 33 -1.24 17.31 9.18
CA THR A 33 -2.49 17.03 9.89
C THR A 33 -3.20 15.79 9.34
N ILE A 34 -3.30 15.67 8.02
CA ILE A 34 -3.89 14.49 7.36
C ILE A 34 -3.10 13.22 7.69
N VAL A 35 -1.76 13.28 7.60
CA VAL A 35 -0.90 12.14 7.94
C VAL A 35 -1.06 11.73 9.39
N LEU A 36 -1.18 12.68 10.32
CA LEU A 36 -1.42 12.37 11.74
C LEU A 36 -2.78 11.72 11.95
N ILE A 37 -3.83 12.21 11.29
CA ILE A 37 -5.19 11.63 11.42
C ILE A 37 -5.22 10.20 10.85
N ILE A 38 -4.70 10.00 9.64
CA ILE A 38 -4.69 8.68 8.98
C ILE A 38 -3.72 7.72 9.67
N GLY A 39 -2.59 8.23 10.16
CA GLY A 39 -1.56 7.46 10.86
C GLY A 39 -1.91 7.16 12.31
N PHE A 40 -2.86 7.88 12.92
CA PHE A 40 -3.22 7.71 14.32
C PHE A 40 -3.57 6.26 14.69
N PRO A 41 -4.41 5.52 13.94
CA PRO A 41 -4.69 4.11 14.24
C PRO A 41 -3.44 3.22 14.24
N LEU A 42 -2.45 3.50 13.38
CA LEU A 42 -1.19 2.75 13.34
C LEU A 42 -0.30 3.08 14.54
N ILE A 43 -0.20 4.36 14.91
CA ILE A 43 0.53 4.82 16.10
C ILE A 43 -0.10 4.22 17.36
N TYR A 44 -1.43 4.22 17.43
CA TYR A 44 -2.17 3.62 18.53
C TYR A 44 -1.97 2.10 18.59
N ALA A 45 -2.12 1.38 17.47
CA ALA A 45 -1.88 -0.07 17.42
C ALA A 45 -0.44 -0.43 17.83
N PHE A 46 0.54 0.39 17.46
CA PHE A 46 1.93 0.23 17.90
C PHE A 46 2.10 0.47 19.41
N ALA A 47 1.48 1.50 19.97
CA ALA A 47 1.52 1.72 21.42
C ALA A 47 0.90 0.52 22.17
N ILE A 48 -0.22 -0.01 21.69
CA ILE A 48 -0.90 -1.19 22.27
C ILE A 48 -0.04 -2.45 22.15
N SER A 49 0.68 -2.66 21.03
CA SER A 49 1.55 -3.83 20.88
C SER A 49 2.69 -3.88 21.90
N THR A 50 3.02 -2.75 22.53
CA THR A 50 4.05 -2.66 23.58
C THR A 50 3.53 -2.94 24.99
N GLN A 51 2.21 -2.89 25.20
CA GLN A 51 1.55 -2.94 26.51
C GLN A 51 1.25 -4.37 26.96
N SER A 52 1.20 -4.61 28.28
CA SER A 52 0.76 -5.91 28.80
C SER A 52 -0.75 -6.08 28.66
N LEU A 53 -1.24 -7.31 28.77
CA LEU A 53 -2.68 -7.58 28.73
C LEU A 53 -3.44 -6.81 29.82
N GLN A 54 -2.84 -6.65 31.01
CA GLN A 54 -3.44 -5.90 32.12
C GLN A 54 -3.56 -4.40 31.79
N GLU A 55 -2.55 -3.83 31.11
CA GLU A 55 -2.55 -2.42 30.68
C GLU A 55 -3.63 -2.17 29.61
N VAL A 56 -3.76 -3.09 28.64
CA VAL A 56 -4.73 -3.00 27.55
C VAL A 56 -6.17 -3.16 28.04
N VAL A 57 -6.43 -4.09 28.97
CA VAL A 57 -7.78 -4.35 29.49
C VAL A 57 -8.23 -3.27 30.49
N GLY A 58 -7.30 -2.72 31.28
CA GLY A 58 -7.62 -1.70 32.28
C GLY A 58 -7.91 -0.33 31.66
N ARG A 59 -6.92 0.26 30.99
CA ARG A 59 -7.07 1.54 30.28
C ARG A 59 -5.95 1.69 29.25
N PRO A 60 -6.21 1.38 27.97
CA PRO A 60 -5.18 1.48 26.94
C PRO A 60 -4.76 2.93 26.73
N THR A 61 -3.45 3.17 26.69
CA THR A 61 -2.88 4.52 26.49
C THR A 61 -2.02 4.59 25.24
N LEU A 62 -1.60 5.80 24.84
CA LEU A 62 -0.59 5.99 23.79
C LEU A 62 0.84 5.79 24.29
N ARG A 63 1.04 5.41 25.55
CA ARG A 63 2.37 5.26 26.14
C ARG A 63 3.02 3.96 25.66
N ILE A 64 4.30 4.06 25.32
CA ILE A 64 5.14 2.88 25.06
C ILE A 64 5.46 2.22 26.41
N SER A 65 5.18 0.93 26.52
CA SER A 65 5.44 0.11 27.70
C SER A 65 6.68 -0.76 27.50
N ASN A 66 7.19 -1.34 28.59
CA ASN A 66 8.44 -2.11 28.59
C ASN A 66 8.27 -3.56 28.09
N ASN A 67 7.04 -3.98 27.77
CA ASN A 67 6.74 -5.37 27.38
C ASN A 67 6.91 -5.66 25.88
N LEU A 68 7.44 -4.70 25.10
CA LEU A 68 7.63 -4.83 23.65
C LEU A 68 8.30 -6.16 23.26
N LEU A 69 9.51 -6.45 23.76
CA LEU A 69 10.24 -7.66 23.35
C LEU A 69 9.52 -8.95 23.76
N GLY A 70 8.89 -8.95 24.94
CA GLY A 70 8.11 -10.09 25.43
C GLY A 70 6.91 -10.37 24.54
N ASN A 71 6.12 -9.34 24.24
CA ASN A 71 4.94 -9.43 23.39
C ASN A 71 5.29 -9.92 21.97
N TYR A 72 6.37 -9.39 21.37
CA TYR A 72 6.77 -9.77 20.03
C TYR A 72 7.33 -11.20 19.99
N ARG A 73 8.09 -11.63 21.01
CA ARG A 73 8.55 -13.01 21.13
C ARG A 73 7.39 -13.98 21.33
N GLU A 74 6.45 -13.64 22.21
CA GLU A 74 5.25 -14.44 22.44
C GLU A 74 4.43 -14.54 21.16
N ALA A 75 4.16 -13.42 20.48
CA ALA A 75 3.44 -13.42 19.22
C ALA A 75 4.14 -14.29 18.16
N TRP A 76 5.48 -14.20 18.07
CA TRP A 76 6.26 -14.96 17.10
C TRP A 76 6.12 -16.47 17.27
N VAL A 77 6.19 -16.95 18.50
CA VAL A 77 6.12 -18.39 18.82
C VAL A 77 4.68 -18.87 18.85
N ARG A 78 3.78 -18.14 19.51
CA ARG A 78 2.39 -18.56 19.74
C ARG A 78 1.58 -18.60 18.44
N SER A 79 1.82 -17.67 17.53
CA SER A 79 1.07 -17.55 16.27
C SER A 79 1.82 -18.14 15.08
N ASP A 80 3.00 -18.73 15.27
CA ASP A 80 3.89 -19.17 14.18
C ASP A 80 4.06 -18.08 13.11
N LEU A 81 4.45 -16.87 13.56
CA LEU A 81 4.53 -15.69 12.67
C LEU A 81 5.51 -15.92 11.52
N GLY A 82 6.57 -16.69 11.73
CA GLY A 82 7.53 -17.03 10.68
C GLY A 82 6.85 -17.71 9.49
N ARG A 83 6.01 -18.71 9.75
CA ARG A 83 5.23 -19.39 8.70
C ARG A 83 4.19 -18.47 8.08
N LEU A 84 3.45 -17.69 8.88
CA LEU A 84 2.44 -16.77 8.34
C LEU A 84 3.05 -15.69 7.43
N LEU A 85 4.20 -15.13 7.83
CA LEU A 85 4.94 -14.17 7.02
C LEU A 85 5.49 -14.81 5.75
N PHE A 86 6.07 -16.01 5.85
CA PHE A 86 6.53 -16.74 4.68
C PHE A 86 5.39 -17.02 3.69
N ASN A 87 4.25 -17.54 4.16
CA ASN A 87 3.08 -17.80 3.32
C ASN A 87 2.62 -16.52 2.61
N SER A 88 2.58 -15.40 3.34
CA SER A 88 2.14 -14.11 2.82
C SER A 88 3.10 -13.58 1.75
N ILE A 89 4.41 -13.62 2.03
CA ILE A 89 5.46 -13.18 1.09
C ILE A 89 5.44 -14.07 -0.16
N PHE A 90 5.38 -15.39 0.02
CA PHE A 90 5.34 -16.35 -1.07
C PHE A 90 4.12 -16.10 -1.97
N VAL A 91 2.92 -16.06 -1.39
CA VAL A 91 1.68 -15.81 -2.14
C VAL A 91 1.75 -14.46 -2.85
N ALA A 92 2.16 -13.40 -2.16
CA ALA A 92 2.23 -12.05 -2.72
C ALA A 92 3.22 -11.96 -3.90
N LEU A 93 4.43 -12.49 -3.76
CA LEU A 93 5.44 -12.46 -4.82
C LEU A 93 5.00 -13.30 -6.02
N THR A 94 4.57 -14.54 -5.79
CA THR A 94 4.13 -15.44 -6.85
C THR A 94 2.92 -14.88 -7.58
N SER A 95 1.90 -14.36 -6.88
CA SER A 95 0.75 -13.74 -7.53
C SER A 95 1.11 -12.46 -8.29
N THR A 96 2.02 -11.65 -7.75
CA THR A 96 2.43 -10.38 -8.38
C THR A 96 3.19 -10.63 -9.66
N ILE A 97 4.17 -11.54 -9.64
CA ILE A 97 4.94 -11.91 -10.84
C ILE A 97 3.99 -12.45 -11.90
N GLY A 98 3.14 -13.43 -11.55
CA GLY A 98 2.18 -14.01 -12.49
C GLY A 98 1.22 -12.97 -13.06
N LYS A 99 0.70 -12.06 -12.23
CA LYS A 99 -0.19 -10.98 -12.66
C LYS A 99 0.50 -10.02 -13.63
N ILE A 100 1.73 -9.59 -13.34
CA ILE A 100 2.50 -8.69 -14.23
C ILE A 100 2.81 -9.38 -15.57
N THR A 101 3.24 -10.64 -15.54
CA THR A 101 3.52 -11.40 -16.76
C THR A 101 2.27 -11.51 -17.63
N MET A 102 1.13 -11.90 -17.07
CA MET A 102 -0.15 -12.00 -17.80
C MET A 102 -0.61 -10.64 -18.34
N ALA A 103 -0.49 -9.59 -17.52
CA ALA A 103 -0.83 -8.22 -17.90
C ALA A 103 -0.03 -7.75 -19.12
N ILE A 104 1.29 -7.89 -19.09
CA ILE A 104 2.18 -7.46 -20.18
C ILE A 104 1.85 -8.25 -21.46
N LEU A 105 1.72 -9.58 -21.38
CA LEU A 105 1.41 -10.42 -22.54
C LEU A 105 0.04 -10.08 -23.14
N SER A 106 -0.97 -9.89 -22.30
CA SER A 106 -2.33 -9.54 -22.71
C SER A 106 -2.41 -8.16 -23.37
N ALA A 107 -1.82 -7.15 -22.72
CA ALA A 107 -1.78 -5.79 -23.24
C ALA A 107 -1.01 -5.72 -24.56
N PHE A 108 0.15 -6.39 -24.63
CA PHE A 108 0.96 -6.44 -25.85
C PHE A 108 0.20 -7.08 -27.02
N ALA A 109 -0.46 -8.22 -26.77
CA ALA A 109 -1.27 -8.92 -27.79
C ALA A 109 -2.42 -8.05 -28.31
N ILE A 110 -3.16 -7.39 -27.42
CA ILE A 110 -4.32 -6.57 -27.80
C ILE A 110 -3.88 -5.29 -28.51
N VAL A 111 -2.83 -4.61 -28.05
CA VAL A 111 -2.41 -3.32 -28.62
C VAL A 111 -1.73 -3.49 -29.98
N PHE A 112 -0.75 -4.40 -30.08
CA PHE A 112 0.14 -4.46 -31.24
C PHE A 112 -0.29 -5.42 -32.35
N PHE A 113 -1.10 -6.44 -32.04
CA PHE A 113 -1.55 -7.41 -33.05
C PHE A 113 -2.98 -7.13 -33.51
N ASN A 114 -3.24 -7.39 -34.79
CA ASN A 114 -4.56 -7.35 -35.40
C ASN A 114 -4.99 -8.78 -35.78
N PHE A 115 -5.67 -9.45 -34.85
CA PHE A 115 -6.18 -10.81 -35.03
C PHE A 115 -7.71 -10.84 -35.02
N ARG A 116 -8.29 -11.86 -35.69
CA ARG A 116 -9.74 -11.97 -35.93
C ARG A 116 -10.61 -11.86 -34.68
N PHE A 117 -10.15 -12.34 -33.53
CA PHE A 117 -10.90 -12.36 -32.27
C PHE A 117 -10.52 -11.24 -31.27
N LYS A 118 -9.81 -10.20 -31.72
CA LYS A 118 -9.33 -9.11 -30.86
C LYS A 118 -10.44 -8.42 -30.06
N SER A 119 -11.56 -8.10 -30.72
CA SER A 119 -12.71 -7.46 -30.06
C SER A 119 -13.34 -8.37 -28.99
N LEU A 120 -13.48 -9.67 -29.26
CA LEU A 120 -14.03 -10.63 -28.30
C LEU A 120 -13.13 -10.78 -27.06
N ALA A 121 -11.81 -10.86 -27.27
CA ALA A 121 -10.84 -10.94 -26.18
C ALA A 121 -10.90 -9.69 -25.29
N PHE A 122 -10.94 -8.50 -25.90
CA PHE A 122 -11.06 -7.23 -25.19
C PHE A 122 -12.34 -7.16 -24.33
N TRP A 123 -13.50 -7.46 -24.93
CA TRP A 123 -14.78 -7.40 -24.22
C TRP A 123 -14.90 -8.45 -23.11
N THR A 124 -14.36 -9.65 -23.30
CA THR A 124 -14.36 -10.68 -22.25
C THR A 124 -13.61 -10.19 -21.00
N ILE A 125 -12.41 -9.62 -21.18
CA ILE A 125 -11.63 -9.07 -20.07
C ILE A 125 -12.41 -7.94 -19.39
N PHE A 126 -13.02 -7.05 -20.18
CA PHE A 126 -13.81 -5.94 -19.65
C PHE A 126 -15.02 -6.41 -18.82
N ILE A 127 -15.79 -7.40 -19.30
CA ILE A 127 -16.96 -7.93 -18.58
C ILE A 127 -16.57 -8.50 -17.21
N THR A 128 -15.41 -9.17 -17.11
CA THR A 128 -14.95 -9.73 -15.82
C THR A 128 -14.62 -8.66 -14.77
N LEU A 129 -14.32 -7.42 -15.19
CA LEU A 129 -14.10 -6.28 -14.29
C LEU A 129 -15.40 -5.71 -13.71
N MET A 130 -16.52 -5.90 -14.41
CA MET A 130 -17.83 -5.39 -13.98
C MET A 130 -18.50 -6.29 -12.93
N LEU A 131 -17.96 -7.49 -12.68
CA LEU A 131 -18.51 -8.41 -11.70
C LEU A 131 -18.29 -7.88 -10.27
N PRO A 132 -19.36 -7.81 -9.44
CA PRO A 132 -19.25 -7.34 -8.08
C PRO A 132 -18.41 -8.30 -7.22
N VAL A 133 -17.70 -7.75 -6.23
CA VAL A 133 -16.78 -8.49 -5.35
C VAL A 133 -17.43 -9.73 -4.71
N PRO A 134 -18.66 -9.68 -4.15
CA PRO A 134 -19.26 -10.85 -3.50
C PRO A 134 -19.48 -12.02 -4.46
N VAL A 135 -19.93 -11.75 -5.69
CA VAL A 135 -20.19 -12.79 -6.70
C VAL A 135 -18.87 -13.44 -7.14
N ARG A 136 -17.81 -12.66 -7.29
CA ARG A 136 -16.47 -13.16 -7.64
C ARG A 136 -15.91 -14.10 -6.57
N ILE A 137 -16.16 -13.84 -5.29
CA ILE A 137 -15.64 -14.68 -4.19
C ILE A 137 -16.27 -16.07 -4.28
N VAL A 138 -17.60 -16.17 -4.39
CA VAL A 138 -18.32 -17.45 -4.46
C VAL A 138 -17.90 -18.24 -5.70
N SER A 139 -17.85 -17.58 -6.87
CA SER A 139 -17.48 -18.27 -8.11
C SER A 139 -16.03 -18.77 -8.10
N THR A 140 -15.10 -17.97 -7.57
CA THR A 140 -13.69 -18.37 -7.47
C THR A 140 -13.52 -19.52 -6.49
N TYR A 141 -14.22 -19.48 -5.34
CA TYR A 141 -14.20 -20.57 -4.36
C TYR A 141 -14.71 -21.87 -4.98
N GLN A 142 -15.84 -21.83 -5.70
CA GLN A 142 -16.41 -23.02 -6.33
C GLN A 142 -15.43 -23.64 -7.33
N VAL A 143 -14.82 -22.82 -8.20
CA VAL A 143 -13.81 -23.32 -9.17
C VAL A 143 -12.63 -23.97 -8.46
N ILE A 144 -12.09 -23.34 -7.41
CA ILE A 144 -10.98 -23.92 -6.63
C ILE A 144 -11.40 -25.22 -5.92
N SER A 145 -12.64 -25.31 -5.46
CA SER A 145 -13.22 -26.52 -4.87
C SER A 145 -13.31 -27.64 -5.89
N ASP A 146 -13.89 -27.37 -7.06
CA ASP A 146 -14.08 -28.35 -8.13
C ASP A 146 -12.74 -28.87 -8.68
N LEU A 147 -11.71 -28.01 -8.69
CA LEU A 147 -10.35 -28.38 -9.07
C LEU A 147 -9.58 -29.14 -7.96
N GLY A 148 -10.15 -29.28 -6.76
CA GLY A 148 -9.48 -29.91 -5.62
C GLY A 148 -8.29 -29.11 -5.08
N TRP A 149 -8.22 -27.80 -5.35
CA TRP A 149 -7.12 -26.92 -4.96
C TRP A 149 -7.34 -26.23 -3.60
N LEU A 150 -8.37 -26.66 -2.86
CA LEU A 150 -8.66 -26.14 -1.52
C LEU A 150 -7.46 -26.33 -0.59
N ASN A 151 -7.25 -25.37 0.30
CA ASN A 151 -6.16 -25.37 1.29
C ASN A 151 -4.75 -25.54 0.68
N SER A 152 -4.52 -24.97 -0.50
CA SER A 152 -3.23 -25.05 -1.20
C SER A 152 -2.74 -23.67 -1.67
N TYR A 153 -1.42 -23.52 -1.84
CA TYR A 153 -0.85 -22.30 -2.42
C TYR A 153 -1.31 -22.06 -3.85
N VAL A 154 -1.55 -23.10 -4.64
CA VAL A 154 -2.02 -23.01 -6.02
C VAL A 154 -3.44 -22.42 -6.03
N GLY A 155 -4.32 -22.93 -5.17
CA GLY A 155 -5.69 -22.41 -5.01
C GLY A 155 -5.75 -20.95 -4.57
N LEU A 156 -4.75 -20.49 -3.80
CA LEU A 156 -4.63 -19.07 -3.42
C LEU A 156 -4.03 -18.20 -4.52
N THR A 157 -2.97 -18.67 -5.19
CA THR A 157 -2.15 -17.83 -6.08
C THR A 157 -2.69 -17.75 -7.50
N VAL A 158 -3.11 -18.87 -8.10
CA VAL A 158 -3.51 -18.92 -9.52
C VAL A 158 -4.70 -18.00 -9.84
N PRO A 159 -5.79 -17.98 -9.05
CA PRO A 159 -6.89 -17.05 -9.31
C PRO A 159 -6.50 -15.57 -9.21
N LEU A 160 -5.53 -15.26 -8.33
CA LEU A 160 -5.03 -13.89 -8.17
C LEU A 160 -4.16 -13.44 -9.35
N MET A 161 -3.47 -14.37 -10.01
CA MET A 161 -2.69 -14.07 -11.22
C MET A 161 -3.58 -13.71 -12.41
N ALA A 162 -4.68 -14.43 -12.59
CA ALA A 162 -5.62 -14.26 -13.71
C ALA A 162 -6.61 -13.11 -13.47
N SER A 163 -6.12 -11.95 -13.00
CA SER A 163 -6.95 -10.78 -12.76
C SER A 163 -6.92 -9.83 -13.95
N ALA A 164 -8.10 -9.60 -14.54
CA ALA A 164 -8.31 -8.64 -15.63
C ALA A 164 -7.87 -7.20 -15.31
N THR A 165 -7.74 -6.85 -14.01
CA THR A 165 -7.28 -5.51 -13.62
C THR A 165 -5.88 -5.21 -14.14
N GLY A 166 -4.99 -6.20 -14.21
CA GLY A 166 -3.62 -5.97 -14.67
C GLY A 166 -3.51 -5.64 -16.16
N THR A 167 -4.47 -6.06 -16.99
CA THR A 167 -4.40 -5.81 -18.44
C THR A 167 -4.66 -4.35 -18.81
N PHE A 168 -5.46 -3.63 -18.01
CA PHE A 168 -5.93 -2.28 -18.36
C PHE A 168 -5.65 -1.20 -17.31
N PHE A 169 -5.15 -1.55 -16.12
CA PHE A 169 -4.81 -0.60 -15.03
C PHE A 169 -3.37 -0.79 -14.54
#